data_AF-A0A327ZVG5-F1
#
_entry.id   AF-A0A327ZVG5-F1
#
_cell.length_a   1.000
_cell.length_b   1.000
_cell.length_c   1.000
_cell.angle_alpha   90.00
_cell.angle_beta   90.00
_cell.angle_gamma   90.00
#
_symmetry.space_group_name_H-M   'P 1'
#
loop_
_entity.id
_entity.type
_entity.pdbx_description
1 polymer ?
#
loop_
_entity_poly.entity_id
_entity_poly.type
_entity_poly.pdbx_seq_one_letter_code
_entity_poly.pdbx_strand_id
1 'polypeptide(L)'
;MTEELLKEAEVLVEESNEEEIEFDFLKEIELANDAGVTRTVYAPNIVPGRVYRKAISLQYQTRQRMYKNDGKGKYEKDEKGHYIPLEATEESELGLLELQEEFLVEYFNNQFTVEELRNGLDARKYQETLDHAYNSALGNPTVEVKKK
;
A
#
# COMPACT_ATOMS: atom_id res chain seq x y z
N MET A 1 54.03 -2.00 2.25
CA MET A 1 52.66 -1.57 1.90
C MET A 1 52.55 -0.13 2.33
N THR A 2 52.32 0.78 1.39
CA THR A 2 52.32 2.23 1.61
C THR A 2 51.07 2.66 2.34
N GLU A 3 51.17 3.69 3.20
CA GLU A 3 50.05 4.27 3.94
C GLU A 3 48.90 4.74 3.02
N GLU A 4 49.18 5.00 1.74
CA GLU A 4 48.17 5.29 0.72
C GLU A 4 47.23 4.12 0.41
N LEU A 5 47.71 2.86 0.43
CA LEU A 5 46.85 1.69 0.21
C LEU A 5 45.92 1.41 1.40
N LEU A 6 46.32 1.80 2.61
CA LEU A 6 45.48 1.72 3.81
C LEU A 6 44.38 2.80 3.78
N LYS A 7 44.67 3.97 3.22
CA LYS A 7 43.67 5.04 3.04
C LYS A 7 42.64 4.71 1.97
N GLU A 8 43.04 4.08 0.86
CA GLU A 8 42.07 3.58 -0.13
C GLU A 8 41.22 2.43 0.43
N ALA A 9 41.78 1.60 1.32
CA ALA A 9 41.03 0.56 2.02
C ALA A 9 40.10 1.12 3.11
N GLU A 10 40.46 2.20 3.81
CA GLU A 10 39.57 2.88 4.77
C GLU A 10 38.46 3.68 4.05
N VAL A 11 38.73 4.24 2.87
CA VAL A 11 37.73 4.97 2.07
C VAL A 11 36.71 4.03 1.39
N LEU A 12 37.06 2.75 1.18
CA LEU A 12 36.13 1.73 0.67
C LEU A 12 35.23 1.09 1.76
N VAL A 13 35.38 1.46 3.03
CA VAL A 13 34.52 0.98 4.13
C VAL A 13 33.32 1.92 4.38
N GLU A 14 33.22 3.04 3.66
CA GLU A 14 32.06 3.95 3.73
C GLU A 14 30.93 3.62 2.72
N GLU A 15 30.99 2.47 2.03
CA GLU A 15 29.87 1.96 1.21
C GLU A 15 29.16 0.79 1.91
N SER A 16 28.40 1.11 2.96
CA SER A 16 27.14 0.47 3.36
C SER A 16 26.84 0.73 4.84
N ASN A 17 26.78 1.99 5.26
CA ASN A 17 25.69 2.30 6.19
C ASN A 17 24.42 2.24 5.34
N GLU A 18 23.92 1.02 5.13
CA GLU A 18 22.49 0.79 4.99
C GLU A 18 21.90 1.38 6.27
N GLU A 19 21.64 2.70 6.28
CA GLU A 19 20.54 3.23 7.04
C GLU A 19 19.38 2.33 6.61
N GLU A 20 18.99 1.42 7.49
CA GLU A 20 17.69 0.77 7.42
C GLU A 20 16.72 1.94 7.30
N ILE A 21 16.30 2.24 6.07
CA ILE A 21 15.23 3.20 5.81
C ILE A 21 14.09 2.57 6.58
N GLU A 22 13.81 3.10 7.77
CA GLU A 22 12.66 2.73 8.57
C GLU A 22 11.49 2.98 7.62
N PHE A 23 11.01 1.92 6.98
CA PHE A 23 9.87 2.02 6.07
C PHE A 23 8.77 2.57 6.95
N ASP A 24 8.35 3.80 6.66
CA ASP A 24 7.38 4.54 7.44
C ASP A 24 6.12 3.68 7.50
N PHE A 25 5.99 2.94 8.60
CA PHE A 25 4.99 1.92 8.76
C PHE A 25 3.76 2.59 9.33
N LEU A 26 2.59 2.31 8.78
CA LEU A 26 1.35 2.75 9.38
C LEU A 26 1.14 1.99 10.70
N LYS A 27 1.55 2.61 11.80
CA LYS A 27 1.54 2.02 13.16
C LYS A 27 0.16 2.09 13.80
N GLU A 28 -0.62 3.12 13.50
CA GLU A 28 -1.91 3.35 14.13
C GLU A 28 -2.81 4.23 13.25
N ILE A 29 -4.11 4.15 13.51
CA ILE A 29 -5.12 5.08 13.00
C ILE A 29 -6.02 5.53 14.15
N GLU A 30 -6.58 6.73 14.04
CA GLU A 30 -7.60 7.24 14.95
C GLU A 30 -8.96 7.23 14.24
N LEU A 31 -9.94 6.60 14.87
CA LEU A 31 -11.31 6.50 14.37
C LEU A 31 -12.26 7.20 15.35
N ALA A 32 -13.07 8.13 14.85
CA ALA A 32 -14.17 8.75 15.57
C ALA A 32 -15.48 7.94 15.41
N ASN A 33 -16.37 7.99 16.39
CA ASN A 33 -17.76 7.56 16.21
C ASN A 33 -18.68 8.75 15.92
N ASP A 34 -19.97 8.50 15.67
CA ASP A 34 -20.97 9.54 15.38
C ASP A 34 -21.11 10.60 16.49
N ALA A 35 -20.70 10.27 17.73
CA ALA A 35 -20.68 11.18 18.87
C ALA A 35 -19.37 11.99 18.99
N GLY A 36 -18.42 11.80 18.07
CA GLY A 36 -17.11 12.45 18.07
C GLY A 36 -16.10 11.84 19.06
N VAL A 37 -16.40 10.69 19.66
CA VAL A 37 -15.48 9.98 20.55
C VAL A 37 -14.47 9.23 19.69
N THR A 38 -13.19 9.48 19.93
CA THR A 38 -12.10 8.86 19.18
C THR A 38 -11.53 7.64 19.90
N ARG A 39 -11.08 6.66 19.11
CA ARG A 39 -10.28 5.51 19.55
C ARG A 39 -9.11 5.32 18.61
N THR A 40 -7.95 4.97 19.18
CA THR A 40 -6.76 4.60 18.42
C THR A 40 -6.75 3.08 18.19
N VAL A 41 -6.57 2.67 16.94
CA VAL A 41 -6.39 1.28 16.54
C VAL A 41 -4.94 1.08 16.12
N TYR A 42 -4.29 0.08 16.69
CA TYR A 42 -2.88 -0.21 16.44
C TYR A 42 -2.71 -1.32 15.41
N ALA A 43 -1.78 -1.14 14.50
CA ALA A 43 -1.38 -2.14 13.52
C ALA A 43 -0.65 -3.28 14.24
N PRO A 44 -0.71 -4.52 13.72
CA PRO A 44 0.11 -5.58 14.27
C PRO A 44 1.60 -5.24 14.11
N ASN A 45 2.41 -5.65 15.09
CA ASN A 45 3.87 -5.50 15.03
C ASN A 45 4.50 -6.16 13.80
N ILE A 46 3.80 -7.13 13.20
CA ILE A 46 4.22 -7.88 12.03
C ILE A 46 3.05 -7.95 11.05
N VAL A 47 3.28 -7.56 9.80
CA VAL A 47 2.29 -7.70 8.73
C VAL A 47 2.11 -9.18 8.38
N PRO A 48 0.89 -9.75 8.49
CA PRO A 48 0.66 -11.13 8.09
C PRO A 48 0.93 -11.33 6.60
N GLY A 49 1.56 -12.45 6.20
CA GLY A 49 1.87 -12.72 4.79
C GLY A 49 0.64 -12.79 3.85
N ARG A 50 -0.59 -12.94 4.40
CA ARG A 50 -1.83 -12.77 3.63
C ARG A 50 -2.06 -11.32 3.17
N VAL A 51 -1.72 -10.35 4.02
CA VAL A 51 -1.85 -8.90 3.75
C VAL A 51 -0.85 -8.50 2.68
N TYR A 52 0.39 -8.99 2.77
CA TYR A 52 1.40 -8.81 1.72
C TYR A 52 0.91 -9.32 0.35
N ARG A 53 0.36 -10.55 0.30
CA ARG A 53 -0.20 -11.11 -0.96
C ARG A 53 -1.37 -10.29 -1.48
N LYS A 54 -2.24 -9.77 -0.60
CA LYS A 54 -3.31 -8.86 -0.99
C LYS A 54 -2.79 -7.54 -1.54
N ALA A 55 -1.74 -6.96 -0.95
CA ALA A 55 -1.10 -5.76 -1.47
C ALA A 55 -0.53 -5.99 -2.88
N ILE A 56 0.11 -7.14 -3.15
CA ILE A 56 0.55 -7.50 -4.52
C ILE A 56 -0.64 -7.60 -5.48
N SER A 57 -1.74 -8.25 -5.07
CA SER A 57 -2.95 -8.35 -5.89
C SER A 57 -3.51 -6.96 -6.20
N LEU A 58 -3.56 -6.08 -5.21
CA LEU A 58 -4.02 -4.70 -5.36
C LEU A 58 -3.11 -3.91 -6.30
N GLN A 59 -1.80 -4.08 -6.21
CA GLN A 59 -0.84 -3.51 -7.15
C GLN A 59 -1.12 -3.97 -8.59
N TYR A 60 -1.37 -5.27 -8.78
CA TYR A 60 -1.68 -5.82 -10.10
C TYR A 60 -3.00 -5.28 -10.64
N GLN A 61 -4.05 -5.20 -9.83
CA GLN A 61 -5.34 -4.64 -10.21
C GLN A 61 -5.23 -3.14 -10.56
N THR A 62 -4.47 -2.37 -9.77
CA THR A 62 -4.20 -0.95 -10.03
C THR A 62 -3.43 -0.79 -11.35
N ARG A 63 -2.38 -1.59 -11.57
CA ARG A 63 -1.62 -1.61 -12.82
C ARG A 63 -2.48 -2.02 -14.02
N GLN A 64 -3.31 -3.06 -13.91
CA GLN A 64 -4.22 -3.45 -14.98
C GLN A 64 -5.18 -2.33 -15.40
N ARG A 65 -5.52 -1.43 -14.48
CA ARG A 65 -6.36 -0.26 -14.76
C ARG A 65 -5.55 0.89 -15.38
N MET A 66 -4.31 1.11 -14.94
CA MET A 66 -3.39 2.11 -15.53
C MET A 66 -2.90 1.72 -16.94
N TYR A 67 -2.48 0.47 -17.16
CA TYR A 67 -1.96 -0.06 -18.44
C TYR A 67 -3.06 -0.49 -19.44
N LYS A 68 -4.31 -0.05 -19.24
CA LYS A 68 -5.33 -0.10 -20.29
C LYS A 68 -5.25 1.10 -21.24
N ASN A 69 -4.47 2.13 -20.89
CA ASN A 69 -4.40 3.42 -21.60
C ASN A 69 -3.29 3.53 -22.67
N ASP A 70 -2.43 2.53 -22.82
CA ASP A 70 -1.22 2.53 -23.66
C ASP A 70 -1.39 1.79 -25.01
N GLY A 71 -2.63 1.72 -25.52
CA GLY A 71 -2.87 1.35 -26.92
C GLY A 71 -2.94 -0.16 -27.22
N LYS A 72 -2.79 -1.02 -26.21
CA LYS A 72 -2.89 -2.49 -26.32
C LYS A 72 -4.00 -3.10 -25.46
N GLY A 73 -4.77 -2.24 -24.78
CA GLY A 73 -5.83 -2.61 -23.84
C GLY A 73 -7.10 -3.13 -24.49
N LYS A 74 -8.03 -3.65 -23.68
CA LYS A 74 -9.40 -3.97 -24.13
C LYS A 74 -10.12 -2.64 -24.40
N TYR A 75 -10.75 -2.52 -25.56
CA TYR A 75 -11.55 -1.37 -25.98
C TYR A 75 -13.03 -1.72 -25.92
N GLU A 76 -13.88 -0.73 -25.64
CA GLU A 76 -15.32 -0.81 -25.89
C GLU A 76 -15.72 0.15 -27.02
N LYS A 77 -16.93 -0.02 -27.56
CA LYS A 77 -17.47 0.86 -28.60
C LYS A 77 -18.47 1.82 -27.97
N ASP A 78 -18.29 3.11 -28.22
CA ASP A 78 -19.29 4.13 -27.87
C ASP A 78 -20.59 3.96 -28.69
N GLU A 79 -21.63 4.74 -28.36
CA GLU A 79 -22.92 4.75 -29.08
C GLU A 79 -22.80 5.13 -30.57
N LYS A 80 -21.65 5.67 -30.99
CA LYS A 80 -21.34 6.08 -32.36
C LYS A 80 -20.40 5.09 -33.07
N GLY A 81 -20.02 4.00 -32.41
CA GLY A 81 -19.18 2.94 -32.95
C GLY A 81 -17.67 3.21 -32.89
N HIS A 82 -17.20 4.25 -32.22
CA HIS A 82 -15.78 4.52 -32.01
C HIS A 82 -15.22 3.64 -30.89
N TYR A 83 -14.01 3.14 -31.10
CA TYR A 83 -13.28 2.42 -30.04
C TYR A 83 -12.77 3.42 -29.01
N ILE A 84 -13.32 3.35 -27.81
CA ILE A 84 -12.79 4.06 -26.64
C ILE A 84 -11.97 3.07 -25.81
N PRO A 85 -10.82 3.49 -25.25
CA PRO A 85 -10.17 2.72 -24.21
C PRO A 85 -11.21 2.41 -23.13
N LEU A 86 -11.13 1.25 -22.48
CA LEU A 86 -11.98 1.00 -21.32
C LEU A 86 -11.49 1.96 -20.21
N GLU A 87 -12.06 3.16 -20.19
CA GLU A 87 -11.72 4.24 -19.29
C GLU A 87 -11.94 3.79 -17.84
N ALA A 88 -11.22 4.41 -16.90
CA ALA A 88 -11.58 4.31 -15.51
C ALA A 88 -12.98 4.91 -15.35
N THR A 89 -14.00 4.06 -15.32
CA THR A 89 -15.37 4.47 -15.00
C THR A 89 -15.46 4.76 -13.51
N GLU A 90 -16.44 5.57 -13.12
CA GLU A 90 -16.77 5.80 -11.70
C GLU A 90 -16.98 4.46 -10.96
N GLU A 91 -17.68 3.51 -11.58
CA GLU A 91 -17.86 2.14 -11.05
C GLU A 91 -16.52 1.44 -10.82
N SER A 92 -15.56 1.60 -11.74
CA SER A 92 -14.24 1.06 -11.55
C SER A 92 -13.54 1.76 -10.38
N GLU A 93 -13.50 3.09 -10.33
CA GLU A 93 -12.83 3.85 -9.27
C GLU A 93 -13.38 3.49 -7.89
N LEU A 94 -14.70 3.41 -7.75
CA LEU A 94 -15.39 2.94 -6.55
C LEU A 94 -14.96 1.52 -6.18
N GLY A 95 -14.89 0.60 -7.16
CA GLY A 95 -14.42 -0.75 -6.91
C GLY A 95 -12.94 -0.83 -6.49
N LEU A 96 -12.09 0.13 -6.87
CA LEU A 96 -10.71 0.19 -6.37
C LEU A 96 -10.67 0.72 -4.94
N LEU A 97 -11.48 1.74 -4.65
CA LEU A 97 -11.62 2.31 -3.32
C LEU A 97 -12.11 1.25 -2.31
N GLU A 98 -13.14 0.48 -2.66
CA GLU A 98 -13.64 -0.62 -1.83
C GLU A 98 -12.54 -1.64 -1.50
N LEU A 99 -11.72 -2.01 -2.49
CA LEU A 99 -10.60 -2.92 -2.27
C LEU A 99 -9.52 -2.33 -1.36
N GLN A 100 -9.25 -1.02 -1.46
CA GLN A 100 -8.33 -0.31 -0.57
C GLN A 100 -8.86 -0.28 0.87
N GLU A 101 -10.15 -0.03 1.06
CA GLU A 101 -10.80 0.00 2.38
C GLU A 101 -10.81 -1.36 3.05
N GLU A 102 -11.21 -2.41 2.32
CA GLU A 102 -11.14 -3.79 2.80
C GLU A 102 -9.71 -4.20 3.14
N PHE A 103 -8.75 -3.77 2.32
CA PHE A 103 -7.33 -4.00 2.56
C PHE A 103 -6.86 -3.35 3.87
N LEU A 104 -7.23 -2.09 4.13
CA LEU A 104 -6.88 -1.39 5.37
C LEU A 104 -7.46 -2.10 6.59
N VAL A 105 -8.72 -2.54 6.52
CA VAL A 105 -9.35 -3.33 7.59
C VAL A 105 -8.55 -4.61 7.88
N GLU A 106 -8.13 -5.33 6.84
CA GLU A 106 -7.32 -6.55 7.02
C GLU A 106 -5.90 -6.26 7.53
N TYR A 107 -5.30 -5.15 7.09
CA TYR A 107 -4.00 -4.68 7.57
C TYR A 107 -4.01 -4.50 9.09
N PHE A 108 -5.09 -3.94 9.64
CA PHE A 108 -5.33 -3.83 11.08
C PHE A 108 -5.97 -5.07 11.72
N ASN A 109 -5.87 -6.25 11.08
CA ASN A 109 -6.39 -7.53 11.59
C ASN A 109 -7.90 -7.53 11.90
N ASN A 110 -8.71 -6.77 11.16
CA ASN A 110 -10.16 -6.68 11.32
C ASN A 110 -10.59 -6.16 12.72
N GLN A 111 -9.80 -5.27 13.31
CA GLN A 111 -10.15 -4.59 14.58
C GLN A 111 -11.29 -3.56 14.43
N PHE A 112 -11.66 -3.22 13.19
CA PHE A 112 -12.78 -2.36 12.83
C PHE A 112 -13.39 -2.81 11.49
N THR A 113 -14.56 -2.29 11.15
CA THR A 113 -15.25 -2.56 9.87
C THR A 113 -15.01 -1.46 8.82
N VAL A 114 -15.30 -1.74 7.56
CA VAL A 114 -15.27 -0.71 6.49
C VAL A 114 -16.23 0.44 6.79
N GLU A 115 -17.37 0.17 7.42
CA GLU A 115 -18.32 1.20 7.82
C GLU A 115 -17.76 2.10 8.93
N GLU A 116 -17.11 1.50 9.95
CA GLU A 116 -16.41 2.26 10.99
C GLU A 116 -15.25 3.09 10.44
N LEU A 117 -14.57 2.60 9.39
CA LEU A 117 -13.54 3.34 8.68
C LEU A 117 -14.12 4.56 7.95
N ARG A 118 -15.15 4.36 7.12
CA ARG A 118 -15.78 5.40 6.30
C ARG A 118 -16.37 6.52 7.15
N ASN A 119 -16.95 6.18 8.30
CA ASN A 119 -17.58 7.15 9.19
C ASN A 119 -16.56 7.77 10.16
N GLY A 120 -15.50 7.03 10.52
CA GLY A 120 -14.62 7.41 11.62
C GLY A 120 -13.30 8.03 11.23
N LEU A 121 -12.80 7.82 10.01
CA LEU A 121 -11.53 8.39 9.58
C LEU A 121 -11.70 9.84 9.07
N ASP A 122 -10.77 10.73 9.41
CA ASP A 122 -10.78 12.11 8.90
C ASP A 122 -10.73 12.11 7.37
N ALA A 123 -11.75 12.70 6.74
CA ALA A 123 -11.87 12.78 5.29
C ALA A 123 -10.63 13.40 4.62
N ARG A 124 -9.91 14.30 5.30
CA ARG A 124 -8.69 14.94 4.78
C ARG A 124 -7.51 13.98 4.71
N LYS A 125 -7.48 12.95 5.55
CA LYS A 125 -6.42 11.94 5.63
C LYS A 125 -6.82 10.61 4.99
N TYR A 126 -8.04 10.49 4.48
CA TYR A 126 -8.62 9.22 4.04
C TYR A 126 -7.76 8.52 3.00
N GLN A 127 -7.54 9.19 1.86
CA GLN A 127 -6.76 8.63 0.76
C GLN A 127 -5.29 8.40 1.16
N GLU A 128 -4.69 9.34 1.89
CA GLU A 128 -3.31 9.22 2.38
C GLU A 128 -3.13 7.99 3.27
N THR A 129 -4.09 7.71 4.15
CA THR A 129 -4.06 6.55 5.05
C THR A 129 -4.18 5.24 4.29
N LEU A 130 -5.06 5.17 3.28
CA LEU A 130 -5.20 4.00 2.41
C LEU A 130 -3.90 3.71 1.65
N ASP A 131 -3.30 4.74 1.07
CA ASP A 131 -2.05 4.62 0.31
C ASP A 131 -0.87 4.27 1.24
N HIS A 132 -0.83 4.83 2.44
CA HIS A 132 0.20 4.53 3.45
C HIS A 132 0.15 3.07 3.91
N ALA A 133 -1.04 2.53 4.19
CA ALA A 133 -1.20 1.12 4.55
C ALA A 133 -0.75 0.19 3.42
N TYR A 134 -1.08 0.53 2.18
CA TYR A 134 -0.66 -0.23 1.01
C TYR A 134 0.86 -0.25 0.85
N ASN A 135 1.50 0.92 0.93
CA ASN A 135 2.96 1.03 0.86
C ASN A 135 3.64 0.31 2.05
N SER A 136 3.08 0.43 3.25
CA SER A 136 3.54 -0.26 4.46
C SER A 136 3.55 -1.77 4.30
N ALA A 137 2.49 -2.34 3.69
CA ALA A 137 2.43 -3.78 3.45
C ALA A 137 3.40 -4.24 2.37
N LEU A 138 3.68 -3.43 1.34
CA LEU A 138 4.67 -3.78 0.30
C LEU A 138 6.12 -3.68 0.79
N GLY A 139 6.38 -2.84 1.78
CA GLY A 139 7.71 -2.62 2.36
C GLY A 139 8.29 -3.80 3.16
N ASN A 140 7.53 -4.88 3.42
CA ASN A 140 7.99 -5.93 4.33
C ASN A 140 7.64 -7.38 3.92
N PRO A 141 8.44 -8.04 3.07
CA PRO A 141 8.37 -9.48 2.85
C PRO A 141 9.26 -10.25 3.84
N THR A 142 8.94 -10.34 5.13
CA THR A 142 9.52 -11.40 5.97
C THR A 142 8.66 -12.66 5.92
N VAL A 143 8.98 -13.53 4.97
CA VAL A 143 8.63 -14.96 5.07
C VAL A 143 9.47 -15.51 6.21
N GLU A 144 8.86 -16.00 7.30
CA GLU A 144 9.59 -16.80 8.28
C GLU A 144 10.26 -17.98 7.56
N VAL A 145 11.57 -17.90 7.37
CA VAL A 145 12.35 -19.06 6.93
C VAL A 145 12.39 -19.99 8.13
N LYS A 146 11.58 -21.06 8.11
CA LYS A 146 11.72 -22.16 9.08
C LYS A 146 13.18 -22.60 9.05
N LYS A 147 13.92 -22.34 10.13
CA LYS A 147 15.24 -22.95 10.34
C LYS A 147 15.03 -24.47 10.35
N LYS A 148 15.58 -25.16 9.35
CA LYS A 148 15.77 -26.61 9.37
C LYS A 148 17.06 -26.94 10.11
#